data_AF-A0A0J1FFA3-F1
#
_entry.id   AF-A0A0J1FFA3-F1
#
_cell.length_a   1.000
_cell.length_b   1.000
_cell.length_c   1.000
_cell.angle_alpha   90.00
_cell.angle_beta   90.00
_cell.angle_gamma   90.00
#
_symmetry.space_group_name_H-M   'P 1'
#
loop_
_entity.id
_entity.type
_entity.pdbx_description
1 polymer ?
#
loop_
_entity_poly.entity_id
_entity_poly.type
_entity_poly.pdbx_seq_one_letter_code
_entity_poly.pdbx_strand_id
1 'polypeptide(L)'
;MLELNRPEWTEEKTAELERRLAKVFLEEWGGPRSPLALQYIHETIVPDLLQCIRRNADLLQNQTFAEIVAWKLRTQFAYPAAAAEPLAQDLIRAAEGLVERVQVTDVREPWRRIFRLWVSGESLPDIAERTGYPLDYLDLLLLRLRKLQKFMAGRGLGLLECLENEELREYGFGQLSFLYQFLTALSGEPLFQERLIMEQVIQELNLPLQVSDLVTLLEIIHEHEGEWTESAFIAALGEMARRPDGRGDGVVHFFPDILHGLMSVYWIQRNKSGRLCLSEKSAKALAGFILPRVTERLRENLKYRDMEQAQRVLLAQNPEVLSRIVDWVAREAGGEEAFQLLTGLYKRVNRRIDLCVIEACGRVPEAWEFVLGATAEQDSLIRAGACEALGGLGRKDAVPRLIECLEDEVSGVKKAAVQALVSLGDRRALVPLERLAADYAEPTVVREKAKEAVFDLSGT
;
A
#
# COMPACT_ATOMS: atom_id res chain seq x y z
N MET A 1 9.30 -5.01 32.51
CA MET A 1 8.69 -6.35 32.77
C MET A 1 7.20 -6.15 33.07
N LEU A 2 6.30 -6.40 32.10
CA LEU A 2 4.81 -6.30 32.16
C LEU A 2 4.14 -4.94 31.82
N GLU A 3 4.58 -4.23 30.76
CA GLU A 3 3.92 -2.95 30.37
C GLU A 3 3.57 -2.77 28.89
N LEU A 4 3.73 -3.78 28.02
CA LEU A 4 3.41 -3.61 26.58
C LEU A 4 1.90 -3.56 26.26
N ASN A 5 1.03 -3.80 27.26
CA ASN A 5 -0.42 -3.94 27.06
C ASN A 5 -1.29 -3.14 28.05
N ARG A 6 -0.73 -2.17 28.79
CA ARG A 6 -1.57 -1.21 29.52
C ARG A 6 -1.92 -0.07 28.57
N PRO A 7 -3.20 0.32 28.44
CA PRO A 7 -3.54 1.54 27.71
C PRO A 7 -2.84 2.72 28.40
N GLU A 8 -1.85 3.30 27.71
CA GLU A 8 -1.07 4.45 28.20
C GLU A 8 -1.98 5.60 28.64
N TRP A 9 -3.09 5.75 27.93
CA TRP A 9 -4.22 6.60 28.26
C TRP A 9 -5.27 5.84 29.06
N THR A 10 -5.12 5.85 30.39
CA THR A 10 -6.21 5.45 31.31
C THR A 10 -7.36 6.45 31.27
N GLU A 11 -8.56 6.05 31.70
CA GLU A 11 -9.70 6.97 31.87
C GLU A 11 -9.35 8.17 32.75
N GLU A 12 -8.59 7.97 33.83
CA GLU A 12 -8.14 9.04 34.73
C GLU A 12 -7.25 10.07 34.01
N LYS A 13 -6.19 9.62 33.34
CA LYS A 13 -5.32 10.50 32.53
C LYS A 13 -6.06 11.20 31.40
N THR A 14 -7.05 10.54 30.81
CA THR A 14 -7.87 11.12 29.73
C THR A 14 -8.76 12.24 30.28
N ALA A 15 -9.43 12.00 31.40
CA ALA A 15 -10.24 13.01 32.08
C ALA A 15 -9.38 14.18 32.60
N GLU A 16 -8.15 13.90 33.07
CA GLU A 16 -7.21 14.94 33.48
C GLU A 16 -6.77 15.82 32.31
N LEU A 17 -6.43 15.22 31.14
CA LEU A 17 -6.12 16.00 29.95
C LEU A 17 -7.30 16.87 29.53
N GLU A 18 -8.51 16.31 29.52
CA GLU A 18 -9.73 17.05 29.18
C GLU A 18 -9.92 18.29 30.08
N ARG A 19 -9.76 18.11 31.41
CA ARG A 19 -9.81 19.22 32.37
C ARG A 19 -8.75 20.29 32.09
N ARG A 20 -7.51 19.87 31.81
CA ARG A 20 -6.41 20.80 31.50
C ARG A 20 -6.64 21.57 30.22
N LEU A 21 -7.13 20.92 29.16
CA LEU A 21 -7.47 21.60 27.90
C LEU A 21 -8.59 22.61 28.11
N ALA A 22 -9.66 22.23 28.81
CA ALA A 22 -10.75 23.15 29.15
C ALA A 22 -10.24 24.36 29.96
N LYS A 23 -9.36 24.13 30.93
CA LYS A 23 -8.74 25.21 31.71
C LYS A 23 -7.99 26.22 30.85
N VAL A 24 -7.20 25.77 29.87
CA VAL A 24 -6.47 26.66 28.95
C VAL A 24 -7.45 27.60 28.24
N PHE A 25 -8.54 27.06 27.68
CA PHE A 25 -9.55 27.87 26.99
C PHE A 25 -10.30 28.83 27.90
N LEU A 26 -10.72 28.37 29.08
CA LEU A 26 -11.70 29.06 29.92
C LEU A 26 -11.07 30.00 30.94
N GLU A 27 -9.90 29.65 31.47
CA GLU A 27 -9.24 30.41 32.54
C GLU A 27 -8.06 31.21 31.98
N GLU A 28 -7.15 30.57 31.24
CA GLU A 28 -5.89 31.18 30.82
C GLU A 28 -6.07 32.13 29.63
N TRP A 29 -6.93 31.75 28.69
CA TRP A 29 -7.29 32.56 27.52
C TRP A 29 -8.60 33.37 27.71
N GLY A 30 -9.10 33.42 28.95
CA GLY A 30 -10.20 34.28 29.37
C GLY A 30 -11.61 33.85 28.96
N GLY A 31 -11.75 32.79 28.14
CA GLY A 31 -13.00 32.14 27.77
C GLY A 31 -14.03 33.04 27.05
N PRO A 32 -14.96 32.46 26.27
CA PRO A 32 -16.07 33.21 25.72
C PRO A 32 -17.13 33.45 26.81
N ARG A 33 -17.76 34.63 26.81
CA ARG A 33 -18.87 34.95 27.73
C ARG A 33 -20.20 34.30 27.33
N SER A 34 -20.30 33.83 26.08
CA SER A 34 -21.53 33.26 25.53
C SER A 34 -21.72 31.80 25.98
N PRO A 35 -22.88 31.43 26.56
CA PRO A 35 -23.18 30.04 26.93
C PRO A 35 -23.06 29.06 25.75
N LEU A 36 -23.44 29.47 24.54
CA LEU A 36 -23.31 28.64 23.34
C LEU A 36 -21.85 28.40 22.95
N ALA A 37 -20.98 29.39 23.13
CA ALA A 37 -19.56 29.25 22.85
C ALA A 37 -18.86 28.40 23.92
N LEU A 38 -19.28 28.48 25.18
CA LEU A 38 -18.84 27.58 26.24
C LEU A 38 -19.24 26.14 25.93
N GLN A 39 -20.50 25.92 25.52
CA GLN A 39 -20.97 24.60 25.11
C GLN A 39 -20.18 24.06 23.91
N TYR A 40 -19.91 24.88 22.90
CA TYR A 40 -19.10 24.49 21.74
C TYR A 40 -17.67 24.10 22.12
N ILE A 41 -17.05 24.79 23.07
CA ILE A 41 -15.73 24.41 23.60
C ILE A 41 -15.79 23.02 24.25
N HIS A 42 -16.76 22.78 25.14
CA HIS A 42 -16.87 21.52 25.88
C HIS A 42 -17.30 20.33 25.03
N GLU A 43 -18.25 20.53 24.11
CA GLU A 43 -18.87 19.43 23.35
C GLU A 43 -18.19 19.17 22.01
N THR A 44 -17.37 20.10 21.50
CA THR A 44 -16.75 19.98 20.17
C THR A 44 -15.24 20.18 20.20
N ILE A 45 -14.76 21.36 20.63
CA ILE A 45 -13.33 21.69 20.50
C ILE A 45 -12.46 20.81 21.41
N VAL A 46 -12.81 20.71 22.69
CA VAL A 46 -12.02 19.95 23.67
C VAL A 46 -12.00 18.46 23.34
N PRO A 47 -13.11 17.77 23.03
CA PRO A 47 -13.10 16.35 22.67
C PRO A 47 -12.26 16.04 21.42
N ASP A 48 -12.34 16.90 20.39
CA ASP A 48 -11.59 16.72 19.15
C ASP A 48 -10.08 16.98 19.34
N LEU A 49 -9.69 18.03 20.08
CA LEU A 49 -8.29 18.26 20.45
C LEU A 49 -7.74 17.19 21.40
N LEU A 50 -8.56 16.71 22.33
CA LEU A 50 -8.23 15.60 23.21
C LEU A 50 -7.85 14.36 22.40
N GLN A 51 -8.66 14.00 21.39
CA GLN A 51 -8.34 12.90 20.49
C GLN A 51 -7.02 13.15 19.74
N CYS A 52 -6.84 14.33 19.14
CA CYS A 52 -5.64 14.67 18.38
C CYS A 52 -4.37 14.60 19.23
N ILE A 53 -4.37 15.20 20.42
CA ILE A 53 -3.21 15.20 21.33
C ILE A 53 -2.91 13.80 21.83
N ARG A 54 -3.92 13.01 22.20
CA ARG A 54 -3.73 11.63 22.68
C ARG A 54 -3.04 10.74 21.65
N ARG A 55 -3.41 10.89 20.37
CA ARG A 55 -2.85 10.13 19.25
C ARG A 55 -1.41 10.55 18.90
N ASN A 56 -0.95 11.70 19.38
CA ASN A 56 0.35 12.28 19.06
C ASN A 56 1.13 12.67 20.33
N ALA A 57 0.96 11.91 21.42
CA ALA A 57 1.61 12.18 22.71
C ALA A 57 3.15 12.08 22.66
N ASP A 58 3.70 11.46 21.62
CA ASP A 58 5.12 11.40 21.31
C ASP A 58 5.65 12.65 20.57
N LEU A 59 4.75 13.57 20.18
CA LEU A 59 5.05 14.77 19.40
C LEU A 59 4.75 16.07 20.17
N LEU A 60 4.58 16.03 21.49
CA LEU A 60 4.22 17.21 22.29
C LEU A 60 5.32 18.29 22.23
N GLN A 61 6.58 17.89 22.06
CA GLN A 61 7.70 18.83 21.90
C GLN A 61 8.02 19.15 20.43
N ASN A 62 7.20 18.69 19.48
CA ASN A 62 7.47 18.80 18.05
C ASN A 62 6.85 20.07 17.46
N GLN A 63 7.67 20.93 16.85
CA GLN A 63 7.23 22.20 16.27
C GLN A 63 6.16 22.01 15.17
N THR A 64 6.33 21.04 14.28
CA THR A 64 5.40 20.82 13.17
C THR A 64 4.06 20.27 13.67
N PHE A 65 4.05 19.51 14.76
CA PHE A 65 2.79 19.11 15.39
C PHE A 65 2.05 20.33 15.97
N ALA A 66 2.76 21.26 16.63
CA ALA A 66 2.17 22.52 17.09
C ALA A 66 1.59 23.36 15.94
N GLU A 67 2.27 23.41 14.79
CA GLU A 67 1.77 24.07 13.57
C GLU A 67 0.48 23.41 13.04
N ILE A 68 0.38 22.08 13.10
CA ILE A 68 -0.84 21.34 12.70
C ILE A 68 -2.00 21.64 13.66
N VAL A 69 -1.74 21.69 14.97
CA VAL A 69 -2.78 22.08 15.96
C VAL A 69 -3.20 23.53 15.77
N ALA A 70 -2.27 24.45 15.49
CA ALA A 70 -2.59 25.83 15.16
C ALA A 70 -3.42 25.94 13.87
N TRP A 71 -3.10 25.14 12.84
CA TRP A 71 -3.90 25.02 11.62
C TRP A 71 -5.33 24.59 11.95
N LYS A 72 -5.47 23.55 12.77
CA LYS A 72 -6.76 23.01 13.23
C LYS A 72 -7.61 24.07 13.93
N LEU A 73 -7.02 24.83 14.85
CA LEU A 73 -7.68 25.95 15.52
C LEU A 73 -8.17 27.01 14.52
N ARG A 74 -7.34 27.33 13.51
CA ARG A 74 -7.67 28.34 12.50
C ARG A 74 -8.76 27.90 11.53
N THR A 75 -8.68 26.69 11.00
CA THR A 75 -9.56 26.28 9.89
C THR A 75 -10.81 25.56 10.38
N GLN A 76 -10.68 24.68 11.37
CA GLN A 76 -11.81 23.90 11.89
C GLN A 76 -12.61 24.68 12.95
N PHE A 77 -11.93 25.51 13.75
CA PHE A 77 -12.54 26.24 14.86
C PHE A 77 -12.55 27.76 14.70
N ALA A 78 -12.14 28.26 13.53
CA ALA A 78 -12.19 29.68 13.15
C ALA A 78 -11.47 30.64 14.11
N TYR A 79 -10.43 30.18 14.82
CA TYR A 79 -9.59 31.08 15.62
C TYR A 79 -8.73 31.99 14.72
N PRO A 80 -8.52 33.26 15.10
CA PRO A 80 -7.67 34.16 14.34
C PRO A 80 -6.20 33.69 14.39
N ALA A 81 -5.47 33.88 13.28
CA ALA A 81 -4.10 33.39 13.14
C ALA A 81 -3.16 33.85 14.29
N ALA A 82 -3.31 35.10 14.74
CA ALA A 82 -2.52 35.66 15.84
C ALA A 82 -2.73 34.97 17.20
N ALA A 83 -3.89 34.31 17.40
CA ALA A 83 -4.17 33.58 18.62
C ALA A 83 -3.92 32.07 18.47
N ALA A 84 -4.11 31.51 17.27
CA ALA A 84 -4.06 30.08 17.03
C ALA A 84 -2.69 29.45 17.37
N GLU A 85 -1.59 30.09 16.99
CA GLU A 85 -0.23 29.60 17.26
C GLU A 85 0.12 29.54 18.76
N PRO A 86 0.04 30.65 19.54
CA PRO A 86 0.33 30.60 20.97
C PRO A 86 -0.66 29.72 21.74
N LEU A 87 -1.94 29.71 21.37
CA LEU A 87 -2.94 28.84 21.99
C LEU A 87 -2.64 27.36 21.75
N ALA A 88 -2.24 26.98 20.53
CA ALA A 88 -1.82 25.61 20.24
C ALA A 88 -0.65 25.17 21.12
N GLN A 89 0.33 26.05 21.34
CA GLN A 89 1.46 25.76 22.24
C GLN A 89 1.01 25.56 23.69
N ASP A 90 0.11 26.39 24.20
CA ASP A 90 -0.44 26.23 25.56
C ASP A 90 -1.22 24.92 25.73
N LEU A 91 -2.05 24.59 24.75
CA LEU A 91 -2.84 23.34 24.74
C LEU A 91 -1.94 22.10 24.72
N ILE A 92 -0.86 22.13 23.93
CA ILE A 92 0.10 21.02 23.88
C ILE A 92 0.88 20.93 25.20
N ARG A 93 1.35 22.05 25.75
CA ARG A 93 2.03 22.11 27.06
C ARG A 93 1.15 21.56 28.19
N ALA A 94 -0.15 21.78 28.13
CA ALA A 94 -1.09 21.25 29.11
C ALA A 94 -1.10 19.70 29.16
N ALA A 95 -0.74 19.05 28.05
CA ALA A 95 -0.66 17.60 27.95
C ALA A 95 0.68 17.00 28.40
N GLU A 96 1.73 17.81 28.55
CA GLU A 96 3.04 17.33 28.95
C GLU A 96 3.02 16.72 30.37
N GLY A 97 3.80 15.66 30.56
CA GLY A 97 3.92 14.96 31.84
C GLY A 97 2.75 14.04 32.21
N LEU A 98 1.69 13.94 31.40
CA LEU A 98 0.59 13.00 31.65
C LEU A 98 0.93 11.56 31.25
N VAL A 99 1.72 11.40 30.19
CA VAL A 99 2.17 10.10 29.68
C VAL A 99 3.68 10.16 29.46
N GLU A 100 4.37 9.10 29.87
CA GLU A 100 5.80 8.94 29.63
C GLU A 100 6.02 8.32 28.25
N ARG A 101 6.19 9.19 27.24
CA ARG A 101 6.63 8.78 25.90
C ARG A 101 7.95 9.46 25.54
N VAL A 102 8.80 8.73 24.85
CA VAL A 102 9.99 9.29 24.20
C VAL A 102 9.51 10.32 23.17
N GLN A 103 9.94 11.57 23.34
CA GLN A 103 9.55 12.67 22.46
C GLN A 103 10.36 12.61 21.16
N VAL A 104 9.68 12.69 20.02
CA VAL A 104 10.31 12.66 18.70
C VAL A 104 10.75 14.07 18.30
N THR A 105 12.08 14.25 18.22
CA THR A 105 12.70 15.54 17.92
C THR A 105 12.76 15.86 16.43
N ASP A 106 12.57 14.88 15.54
CA ASP A 106 12.53 15.14 14.09
C ASP A 106 11.27 15.93 13.74
N VAL A 107 11.45 17.19 13.37
CA VAL A 107 10.38 18.10 12.95
C VAL A 107 9.56 17.56 11.78
N ARG A 108 10.11 16.64 10.99
CA ARG A 108 9.43 16.07 9.81
C ARG A 108 8.52 14.89 10.17
N GLU A 109 8.57 14.39 11.40
CA GLU A 109 7.83 13.19 11.79
C GLU A 109 6.31 13.29 11.58
N PRO A 110 5.63 14.43 11.87
CA PRO A 110 4.21 14.55 11.58
C PRO A 110 3.88 14.32 10.10
N TRP A 111 4.71 14.83 9.18
CA TRP A 111 4.55 14.58 7.75
C TRP A 111 4.87 13.13 7.40
N ARG A 112 5.96 12.56 7.94
CA ARG A 112 6.29 11.14 7.74
C ARG A 112 5.14 10.24 8.17
N ARG A 113 4.49 10.50 9.30
CA ARG A 113 3.33 9.76 9.79
C ARG A 113 2.17 9.79 8.80
N ILE A 114 1.81 10.97 8.28
CA ILE A 114 0.78 11.12 7.24
C ILE A 114 1.13 10.27 6.02
N PHE A 115 2.36 10.40 5.52
CA PHE A 115 2.78 9.70 4.31
C PHE A 115 2.96 8.20 4.50
N ARG A 116 3.32 7.72 5.70
CA ARG A 116 3.36 6.28 6.03
C ARG A 116 1.96 5.66 5.98
N LEU A 117 0.96 6.33 6.53
CA LEU A 117 -0.44 5.88 6.45
C LEU A 117 -0.97 5.94 5.01
N TRP A 118 -0.71 7.03 4.30
CA TRP A 118 -1.13 7.21 2.91
C TRP A 118 -0.51 6.16 1.97
N VAL A 119 0.78 5.90 2.09
CA VAL A 119 1.50 4.84 1.35
C VAL A 119 0.95 3.44 1.67
N SER A 120 0.49 3.24 2.90
CA SER A 120 -0.15 1.99 3.34
C SER A 120 -1.56 1.79 2.77
N GLY A 121 -2.06 2.75 1.97
CA GLY A 121 -3.34 2.67 1.26
C GLY A 121 -4.51 3.25 2.03
N GLU A 122 -4.30 3.97 3.13
CA GLU A 122 -5.38 4.58 3.89
C GLU A 122 -5.97 5.80 3.19
N SER A 123 -7.29 5.97 3.33
CA SER A 123 -7.98 7.15 2.80
C SER A 123 -7.71 8.38 3.67
N LEU A 124 -7.79 9.59 3.10
CA LEU A 124 -7.58 10.81 3.89
C LEU A 124 -8.53 10.95 5.09
N PRO A 125 -9.83 10.61 4.99
CA PRO A 125 -10.70 10.56 6.16
C PRO A 125 -10.20 9.61 7.26
N ASP A 126 -9.72 8.41 6.90
CA ASP A 126 -9.19 7.46 7.88
C ASP A 126 -7.92 7.99 8.54
N ILE A 127 -7.03 8.62 7.77
CA ILE A 127 -5.82 9.26 8.30
C ILE A 127 -6.19 10.38 9.28
N ALA A 128 -7.19 11.20 8.94
CA ALA A 128 -7.68 12.25 9.83
C ALA A 128 -8.25 11.67 11.13
N GLU A 129 -9.02 10.59 11.07
CA GLU A 129 -9.57 9.93 12.26
C GLU A 129 -8.46 9.33 13.15
N ARG A 130 -7.47 8.67 12.54
CA ARG A 130 -6.36 8.02 13.25
C ARG A 130 -5.41 9.01 13.90
N THR A 131 -5.09 10.10 13.20
CA THR A 131 -4.13 11.10 13.67
C THR A 131 -4.78 12.25 14.43
N GLY A 132 -6.07 12.51 14.23
CA GLY A 132 -6.75 13.72 14.68
C GLY A 132 -6.38 14.98 13.90
N TYR A 133 -5.61 14.85 12.81
CA TYR A 133 -5.19 15.98 11.98
C TYR A 133 -6.36 16.51 11.13
N PRO A 134 -6.38 17.81 10.80
CA PRO A 134 -7.44 18.40 9.99
C PRO A 134 -7.44 17.81 8.57
N LEU A 135 -8.62 17.42 8.07
CA LEU A 135 -8.74 16.83 6.73
C LEU A 135 -8.27 17.80 5.62
N ASP A 136 -8.59 19.08 5.75
CA ASP A 136 -8.15 20.15 4.85
C ASP A 136 -6.63 20.32 4.82
N TYR A 137 -5.94 20.09 5.95
CA TYR A 137 -4.49 20.07 6.01
C TYR A 137 -3.90 18.87 5.25
N LEU A 138 -4.50 17.69 5.40
CA LEU A 138 -4.08 16.48 4.68
C LEU A 138 -4.28 16.63 3.16
N ASP A 139 -5.43 17.18 2.75
CA ASP A 139 -5.74 17.50 1.35
C ASP A 139 -4.71 18.46 0.76
N LEU A 140 -4.38 19.53 1.49
CA LEU A 140 -3.37 20.51 1.06
C LEU A 140 -2.00 19.85 0.86
N LEU A 141 -1.58 18.99 1.80
CA LEU A 141 -0.28 18.33 1.74
C LEU A 141 -0.17 17.39 0.53
N LEU A 142 -1.21 16.59 0.24
CA LEU A 142 -1.25 15.75 -0.96
C LEU A 142 -1.38 16.57 -2.25
N LEU A 143 -2.11 17.68 -2.24
CA LEU A 143 -2.16 18.59 -3.39
C LEU A 143 -0.77 19.15 -3.72
N ARG A 144 -0.02 19.59 -2.70
CA ARG A 144 1.37 20.06 -2.85
C ARG A 144 2.28 18.96 -3.39
N LEU A 145 2.16 17.73 -2.89
CA LEU A 145 2.89 16.57 -3.41
C LEU A 145 2.61 16.34 -4.91
N ARG A 146 1.33 16.33 -5.32
CA ARG A 146 0.94 16.13 -6.72
C ARG A 146 1.43 17.25 -7.64
N LYS A 147 1.36 18.50 -7.19
CA LYS A 147 1.90 19.65 -7.93
C LYS A 147 3.41 19.53 -8.13
N LEU A 148 4.14 19.18 -7.07
CA LEU A 148 5.57 18.93 -7.14
C LEU A 148 5.92 17.78 -8.09
N GLN A 149 5.21 16.64 -7.97
CA GLN A 149 5.38 15.49 -8.86
C GLN A 149 5.17 15.88 -10.34
N LYS A 150 4.11 16.65 -10.64
CA LYS A 150 3.83 17.14 -11.99
C LYS A 150 4.92 18.09 -12.50
N PHE A 151 5.45 18.95 -11.64
CA PHE A 151 6.54 19.85 -12.00
C PHE A 151 7.84 19.10 -12.31
N MET A 152 8.13 18.03 -11.55
CA MET A 152 9.33 17.20 -11.72
C MET A 152 9.25 16.21 -12.90
N ALA A 153 8.05 15.90 -13.39
CA ALA A 153 7.80 14.84 -14.36
C ALA A 153 8.73 14.91 -15.59
N GLY A 154 9.65 13.93 -15.69
CA GLY A 154 10.57 13.76 -16.81
C GLY A 154 11.74 14.76 -16.90
N ARG A 155 11.93 15.63 -15.90
CA ARG A 155 12.87 16.76 -15.98
C ARG A 155 14.16 16.60 -15.16
N GLY A 156 14.27 15.55 -14.33
CA GLY A 156 15.47 15.29 -13.52
C GLY A 156 15.89 16.46 -12.62
N LEU A 157 14.91 17.28 -12.20
CA LEU A 157 15.15 18.53 -11.47
C LEU A 157 15.64 18.25 -10.04
N GLY A 158 16.59 19.06 -9.58
CA GLY A 158 17.00 19.12 -8.18
C GLY A 158 16.07 19.96 -7.30
N LEU A 159 16.31 19.91 -5.99
CA LEU A 159 15.57 20.70 -4.99
C LEU A 159 15.74 22.22 -5.21
N LEU A 160 16.91 22.66 -5.69
CA LEU A 160 17.18 24.08 -5.94
C LEU A 160 16.30 24.61 -7.06
N GLU A 161 16.17 23.89 -8.17
CA GLU A 161 15.26 24.28 -9.26
C GLU A 161 13.79 24.29 -8.80
N CYS A 162 13.40 23.40 -7.88
CA CYS A 162 12.08 23.45 -7.28
C CYS A 162 11.86 24.72 -6.43
N LEU A 163 12.87 25.22 -5.73
CA LEU A 163 12.79 26.46 -4.93
C LEU A 163 12.75 27.73 -5.79
N GLU A 164 13.24 27.67 -7.03
CA GLU A 164 13.17 28.76 -7.99
C GLU A 164 11.75 28.99 -8.51
N ASN A 165 10.91 27.95 -8.51
CA ASN A 165 9.51 28.06 -8.89
C ASN A 165 8.69 28.84 -7.85
N GLU A 166 7.97 29.88 -8.29
CA GLU A 166 7.19 30.74 -7.41
C GLU A 166 6.08 30.01 -6.66
N GLU A 167 5.34 29.12 -7.34
CA GLU A 167 4.23 28.37 -6.76
C GLU A 167 4.71 27.35 -5.71
N LEU A 168 5.83 26.67 -5.97
CA LEU A 168 6.41 25.70 -5.03
C LEU A 168 7.05 26.39 -3.81
N ARG A 169 7.58 27.60 -3.98
CA ARG A 169 8.20 28.38 -2.89
C ARG A 169 7.20 28.71 -1.78
N GLU A 170 5.91 28.84 -2.09
CA GLU A 170 4.85 29.05 -1.11
C GLU A 170 4.70 27.91 -0.09
N TYR A 171 5.29 26.74 -0.36
CA TYR A 171 5.21 25.60 0.56
C TYR A 171 6.12 25.79 1.78
N GLY A 172 7.10 26.69 1.66
CA GLY A 172 8.18 26.85 2.62
C GLY A 172 9.28 25.80 2.43
N PHE A 173 10.52 26.17 2.76
CA PHE A 173 11.69 25.31 2.54
C PHE A 173 11.57 23.94 3.21
N GLY A 174 11.12 23.89 4.47
CA GLY A 174 11.03 22.64 5.23
C GLY A 174 10.10 21.62 4.60
N GLN A 175 8.88 22.04 4.25
CA GLN A 175 7.88 21.15 3.65
C GLN A 175 8.24 20.81 2.21
N LEU A 176 8.70 21.78 1.40
CA LEU A 176 9.13 21.49 0.03
C LEU A 176 10.31 20.50 0.00
N SER A 177 11.31 20.71 0.87
CA SER A 177 12.45 19.81 1.01
C SER A 177 12.01 18.40 1.39
N PHE A 178 11.08 18.28 2.34
CA PHE A 178 10.54 16.98 2.74
C PHE A 178 9.78 16.30 1.59
N LEU A 179 8.85 16.99 0.94
CA LEU A 179 8.06 16.43 -0.17
C LEU A 179 8.93 16.02 -1.35
N TYR A 180 9.95 16.83 -1.67
CA TYR A 180 10.94 16.50 -2.69
C TYR A 180 11.68 15.21 -2.33
N GLN A 181 12.25 15.14 -1.12
CA GLN A 181 13.00 13.97 -0.66
C GLN A 181 12.12 12.72 -0.66
N PHE A 182 10.88 12.84 -0.20
CA PHE A 182 9.90 11.77 -0.21
C PHE A 182 9.59 11.28 -1.63
N LEU A 183 9.34 12.18 -2.59
CA LEU A 183 9.09 11.80 -3.99
C LEU A 183 10.29 11.13 -4.65
N THR A 184 11.49 11.67 -4.40
CA THR A 184 12.72 11.09 -4.93
C THR A 184 12.99 9.71 -4.34
N ALA A 185 12.75 9.51 -3.04
CA ALA A 185 12.89 8.21 -2.39
C ALA A 185 11.83 7.22 -2.89
N LEU A 186 10.57 7.66 -3.01
CA LEU A 186 9.47 6.84 -3.52
C LEU A 186 9.72 6.34 -4.95
N SER A 187 10.43 7.12 -5.77
CA SER A 187 10.72 6.78 -7.17
C SER A 187 12.07 6.08 -7.38
N GLY A 188 13.05 6.33 -6.51
CA GLY A 188 14.44 5.96 -6.73
C GLY A 188 15.04 4.99 -5.70
N GLU A 189 14.48 4.90 -4.50
CA GLU A 189 15.00 4.00 -3.47
C GLU A 189 14.30 2.63 -3.51
N PRO A 190 15.05 1.51 -3.61
CA PRO A 190 14.46 0.18 -3.58
C PRO A 190 13.74 -0.07 -2.26
N LEU A 191 12.56 -0.66 -2.33
CA LEU A 191 11.76 -1.06 -1.17
C LEU A 191 11.41 0.08 -0.21
N PHE A 192 11.49 1.35 -0.66
CA PHE A 192 11.14 2.49 0.19
C PHE A 192 9.68 2.41 0.65
N GLN A 193 8.76 2.12 -0.27
CA GLN A 193 7.35 1.95 0.04
C GLN A 193 7.13 0.82 1.04
N GLU A 194 7.69 -0.36 0.77
CA GLU A 194 7.57 -1.52 1.64
C GLU A 194 8.16 -1.28 3.03
N ARG A 195 9.30 -0.58 3.15
CA ARG A 195 9.89 -0.19 4.45
C ARG A 195 8.96 0.72 5.25
N LEU A 196 8.37 1.73 4.63
CA LEU A 196 7.41 2.63 5.29
C LEU A 196 6.20 1.88 5.84
N ILE A 197 5.69 0.88 5.10
CA ILE A 197 4.60 0.02 5.55
C ILE A 197 5.03 -0.80 6.78
N MET A 198 6.23 -1.39 6.76
CA MET A 198 6.76 -2.15 7.91
C MET A 198 6.95 -1.24 9.15
N GLU A 199 7.49 -0.04 8.97
CA GLU A 199 7.62 0.95 10.04
C GLU A 199 6.26 1.33 10.65
N GLN A 200 5.24 1.49 9.81
CA GLN A 200 3.89 1.81 10.26
C GLN A 200 3.32 0.71 11.17
N VAL A 201 3.52 -0.57 10.81
CA VAL A 201 3.08 -1.70 11.63
C VAL A 201 3.83 -1.75 12.96
N ILE A 202 5.15 -1.57 12.94
CA ILE A 202 5.97 -1.59 14.15
C ILE A 202 5.47 -0.53 15.14
N GLN A 203 5.13 0.66 14.65
CA GLN A 203 4.57 1.72 15.49
C GLN A 203 3.17 1.38 16.02
N GLU A 204 2.31 0.78 15.21
CA GLU A 204 0.97 0.36 15.65
C GLU A 204 1.02 -0.70 16.75
N LEU A 205 2.00 -1.61 16.67
CA LEU A 205 2.20 -2.64 17.67
C LEU A 205 2.90 -2.12 18.93
N ASN A 206 3.49 -0.91 18.88
CA ASN A 206 4.30 -0.34 19.97
C ASN A 206 5.43 -1.29 20.44
N LEU A 207 6.03 -2.01 19.50
CA LEU A 207 7.08 -2.99 19.79
C LEU A 207 8.45 -2.39 19.46
N PRO A 208 9.49 -2.69 20.27
CA PRO A 208 10.86 -2.24 20.01
C PRO A 208 11.53 -3.08 18.91
N LEU A 209 10.89 -3.22 17.75
CA LEU A 209 11.38 -3.99 16.60
C LEU A 209 12.02 -3.07 15.57
N GLN A 210 13.08 -3.54 14.91
CA GLN A 210 13.54 -2.93 13.67
C GLN A 210 12.78 -3.53 12.48
N VAL A 211 12.75 -2.82 11.35
CA VAL A 211 12.14 -3.32 10.10
C VAL A 211 12.74 -4.66 9.69
N SER A 212 14.06 -4.84 9.84
CA SER A 212 14.75 -6.09 9.53
C SER A 212 14.23 -7.28 10.35
N ASP A 213 13.88 -7.05 11.61
CA ASP A 213 13.40 -8.10 12.51
C ASP A 213 11.99 -8.53 12.13
N LEU A 214 11.12 -7.56 11.83
CA LEU A 214 9.77 -7.84 11.33
C LEU A 214 9.80 -8.57 10.00
N VAL A 215 10.63 -8.12 9.05
CA VAL A 215 10.80 -8.77 7.74
C VAL A 215 11.27 -10.22 7.95
N THR A 216 12.29 -10.45 8.77
CA THR A 216 12.79 -11.80 9.05
C THR A 216 11.70 -12.70 9.64
N LEU A 217 10.93 -12.19 10.60
CA LEU A 217 9.83 -12.94 11.21
C LEU A 217 8.77 -13.33 10.18
N LEU A 218 8.36 -12.39 9.33
CA LEU A 218 7.37 -12.65 8.28
C LEU A 218 7.91 -13.57 7.18
N GLU A 219 9.20 -13.49 6.85
CA GLU A 219 9.87 -14.40 5.93
C GLU A 219 9.86 -15.84 6.45
N ILE A 220 10.13 -16.06 7.74
CA ILE A 220 10.05 -17.42 8.34
C ILE A 220 8.62 -17.96 8.27
N ILE A 221 7.61 -17.11 8.52
CA ILE A 221 6.20 -17.51 8.39
C ILE A 221 5.86 -17.86 6.94
N HIS A 222 6.37 -17.10 5.98
CA HIS A 222 6.22 -17.37 4.56
C HIS A 222 6.89 -18.69 4.14
N GLU A 223 8.12 -18.94 4.58
CA GLU A 223 8.86 -20.18 4.28
C GLU A 223 8.16 -21.43 4.84
N HIS A 224 7.42 -21.30 5.94
CA HIS A 224 6.69 -22.38 6.61
C HIS A 224 5.17 -22.18 6.57
N GLU A 225 4.68 -21.55 5.52
CA GLU A 225 3.28 -21.15 5.43
C GLU A 225 2.34 -22.35 5.45
N GLY A 226 1.41 -22.38 6.40
CA GLY A 226 0.49 -23.50 6.60
C GLY A 226 1.10 -24.72 7.29
N GLU A 227 2.36 -24.69 7.71
CA GLU A 227 3.03 -25.82 8.38
C GLU A 227 2.97 -25.71 9.91
N TRP A 228 3.24 -24.53 10.46
CA TRP A 228 3.43 -24.34 11.90
C TRP A 228 2.19 -23.76 12.59
N THR A 229 1.85 -24.31 13.77
CA THR A 229 0.96 -23.63 14.73
C THR A 229 1.74 -22.52 15.45
N GLU A 230 1.05 -21.57 16.09
CA GLU A 230 1.68 -20.55 16.94
C GLU A 230 2.67 -21.12 17.95
N SER A 231 2.27 -22.15 18.70
CA SER A 231 3.14 -22.75 19.73
C SER A 231 4.41 -23.37 19.13
N ALA A 232 4.29 -23.99 17.96
CA ALA A 232 5.43 -24.57 17.25
C ALA A 232 6.36 -23.50 16.68
N PHE A 233 5.80 -22.42 16.13
CA PHE A 233 6.56 -21.28 15.63
C PHE A 233 7.33 -20.56 16.75
N ILE A 234 6.66 -20.30 17.89
CA ILE A 234 7.30 -19.70 19.08
C ILE A 234 8.42 -20.60 19.61
N ALA A 235 8.20 -21.93 19.67
CA ALA A 235 9.21 -22.87 20.10
C ALA A 235 10.44 -22.87 19.16
N ALA A 236 10.21 -22.91 17.85
CA ALA A 236 11.28 -22.88 16.84
C ALA A 236 12.10 -21.57 16.91
N LEU A 237 11.45 -20.42 17.01
CA LEU A 237 12.15 -19.14 17.20
C LEU A 237 12.92 -19.09 18.52
N GLY A 238 12.36 -19.64 19.59
CA GLY A 238 13.03 -19.76 20.88
C GLY A 238 14.30 -20.60 20.81
N GLU A 239 14.31 -21.68 20.01
CA GLU A 239 15.51 -22.49 19.76
C GLU A 239 16.53 -21.76 18.89
N MET A 240 16.11 -21.07 17.82
CA MET A 240 17.00 -20.30 16.94
C MET A 240 17.68 -19.13 17.67
N ALA A 241 16.98 -18.52 18.63
CA ALA A 241 17.51 -17.41 19.43
C ALA A 241 18.46 -17.85 20.55
N ARG A 242 18.44 -19.14 20.95
CA ARG A 242 19.39 -19.71 21.91
C ARG A 242 20.75 -19.92 21.24
N ARG A 243 21.55 -18.85 21.20
CA ARG A 243 22.98 -18.94 20.88
C ARG A 243 23.75 -19.55 22.08
N PRO A 244 24.85 -20.30 21.83
CA PRO A 244 25.65 -20.91 22.90
C PRO A 244 26.35 -19.90 23.83
N ASP A 245 26.29 -18.60 23.54
CA ASP A 245 26.93 -17.51 24.31
C ASP A 245 25.98 -16.76 25.27
N GLY A 246 24.70 -17.17 25.39
CA GLY A 246 23.77 -16.71 26.43
C GLY A 246 23.30 -15.25 26.32
N ARG A 247 23.50 -14.57 25.18
CA ARG A 247 23.09 -13.16 24.98
C ARG A 247 21.76 -12.97 24.25
N GLY A 248 21.04 -14.04 23.92
CA GLY A 248 19.81 -14.01 23.11
C GLY A 248 18.48 -13.94 23.89
N ASP A 249 18.49 -14.04 25.23
CA ASP A 249 17.27 -14.31 26.02
C ASP A 249 16.23 -13.18 26.00
N GLY A 250 16.63 -11.93 25.70
CA GLY A 250 15.73 -10.78 25.77
C GLY A 250 14.63 -10.74 24.69
N VAL A 251 14.92 -11.15 23.45
CA VAL A 251 13.96 -11.05 22.33
C VAL A 251 12.93 -12.19 22.36
N VAL A 252 13.33 -13.37 22.88
CA VAL A 252 12.50 -14.57 22.93
C VAL A 252 11.22 -14.38 23.73
N HIS A 253 11.28 -13.56 24.78
CA HIS A 253 10.14 -13.28 25.65
C HIS A 253 9.02 -12.48 24.96
N PHE A 254 9.32 -11.77 23.87
CA PHE A 254 8.34 -10.92 23.20
C PHE A 254 7.63 -11.61 22.03
N PHE A 255 8.10 -12.77 21.54
CA PHE A 255 7.49 -13.43 20.38
C PHE A 255 5.98 -13.70 20.50
N PRO A 256 5.44 -14.14 21.66
CA PRO A 256 4.00 -14.29 21.81
C PRO A 256 3.25 -12.96 21.62
N ASP A 257 3.74 -11.88 22.24
CA ASP A 257 3.14 -10.55 22.13
C ASP A 257 3.22 -10.01 20.69
N ILE A 258 4.36 -10.23 20.01
CA ILE A 258 4.56 -9.86 18.61
C ILE A 258 3.55 -10.57 17.71
N LEU A 259 3.38 -11.88 17.87
CA LEU A 259 2.43 -12.67 17.07
C LEU A 259 0.99 -12.26 17.35
N HIS A 260 0.60 -12.12 18.61
CA HIS A 260 -0.73 -11.65 18.97
C HIS A 260 -1.00 -10.24 18.44
N GLY A 261 -0.01 -9.35 18.52
CA GLY A 261 -0.04 -8.02 17.93
C GLY A 261 -0.30 -8.08 16.42
N LEU A 262 0.54 -8.80 15.68
CA LEU A 262 0.42 -8.96 14.22
C LEU A 262 -0.90 -9.62 13.80
N MET A 263 -1.45 -10.53 14.61
CA MET A 263 -2.78 -11.09 14.36
C MET A 263 -3.90 -10.08 14.60
N SER A 264 -3.79 -9.25 15.64
CA SER A 264 -4.80 -8.23 15.94
C SER A 264 -4.91 -7.15 14.86
N VAL A 265 -3.81 -6.85 14.16
CA VAL A 265 -3.76 -5.97 12.99
C VAL A 265 -3.92 -6.71 11.65
N TYR A 266 -4.30 -7.99 11.67
CA TYR A 266 -4.53 -8.84 10.49
C TYR A 266 -3.33 -8.94 9.54
N TRP A 267 -2.10 -8.90 10.06
CA TRP A 267 -0.89 -9.18 9.28
C TRP A 267 -0.60 -10.68 9.18
N ILE A 268 -0.87 -11.42 10.24
CA ILE A 268 -0.79 -12.88 10.27
C ILE A 268 -2.17 -13.42 10.61
N GLN A 269 -2.51 -14.59 10.07
CA GLN A 269 -3.78 -15.26 10.33
C GLN A 269 -3.60 -16.77 10.48
N ARG A 270 -4.67 -17.44 10.92
CA ARG A 270 -4.73 -18.90 10.97
C ARG A 270 -5.53 -19.41 9.78
N ASN A 271 -4.98 -20.38 9.06
CA ASN A 271 -5.75 -21.11 8.06
C ASN A 271 -6.80 -22.02 8.72
N LYS A 272 -7.62 -22.72 7.91
CA LYS A 272 -8.67 -23.64 8.40
C LYS A 272 -8.15 -24.76 9.32
N SER A 273 -6.87 -25.11 9.22
CA SER A 273 -6.21 -26.12 10.05
C SER A 273 -5.53 -25.55 11.30
N GLY A 274 -5.70 -24.25 11.59
CA GLY A 274 -5.08 -23.60 12.75
C GLY A 274 -3.58 -23.31 12.58
N ARG A 275 -3.07 -23.35 11.35
CA ARG A 275 -1.65 -23.08 11.03
C ARG A 275 -1.47 -21.64 10.59
N LEU A 276 -0.30 -21.07 10.88
CA LEU A 276 0.03 -19.69 10.57
C LEU A 276 0.17 -19.50 9.05
N CYS A 277 -0.38 -18.41 8.57
CA CYS A 277 -0.17 -17.91 7.22
C CYS A 277 -0.17 -16.39 7.19
N LEU A 278 0.42 -15.83 6.13
CA LEU A 278 0.40 -14.40 5.92
C LEU A 278 -0.99 -13.98 5.44
N SER A 279 -1.39 -12.76 5.81
CA SER A 279 -2.50 -12.09 5.16
C SER A 279 -2.07 -11.57 3.78
N GLU A 280 -3.06 -11.26 2.93
CA GLU A 280 -2.78 -10.65 1.62
C GLU A 280 -1.98 -9.33 1.76
N LYS A 281 -2.31 -8.51 2.77
CA LYS A 281 -1.64 -7.24 3.04
C LYS A 281 -0.16 -7.43 3.37
N SER A 282 0.14 -8.36 4.29
CA SER A 282 1.52 -8.62 4.72
C SER A 282 2.34 -9.28 3.62
N ALA A 283 1.77 -10.25 2.91
CA ALA A 283 2.45 -10.92 1.81
C ALA A 283 2.80 -9.95 0.66
N LYS A 284 1.91 -9.01 0.31
CA LYS A 284 2.20 -7.93 -0.65
C LYS A 284 3.34 -7.04 -0.20
N ALA A 285 3.32 -6.59 1.06
CA ALA A 285 4.37 -5.73 1.62
C ALA A 285 5.72 -6.48 1.74
N LEU A 286 5.68 -7.79 1.98
CA LEU A 286 6.86 -8.64 2.11
C LEU A 286 7.48 -9.02 0.75
N ALA A 287 6.67 -9.12 -0.30
CA ALA A 287 7.08 -9.64 -1.60
C ALA A 287 8.33 -8.94 -2.15
N GLY A 288 8.45 -7.62 -1.99
CA GLY A 288 9.63 -6.86 -2.42
C GLY A 288 10.94 -7.33 -1.78
N PHE A 289 10.92 -7.70 -0.50
CA PHE A 289 12.09 -8.18 0.24
C PHE A 289 12.48 -9.61 -0.17
N ILE A 290 11.51 -10.47 -0.46
CA ILE A 290 11.73 -11.88 -0.81
C ILE A 290 12.19 -12.06 -2.26
N LEU A 291 11.72 -11.21 -3.18
CA LEU A 291 11.93 -11.33 -4.62
C LEU A 291 13.41 -11.53 -5.02
N PRO A 292 14.38 -10.72 -4.55
CA PRO A 292 15.78 -10.91 -4.93
C PRO A 292 16.32 -12.31 -4.61
N ARG A 293 15.98 -12.86 -3.44
CA ARG A 293 16.44 -14.20 -3.01
C ARG A 293 15.80 -15.30 -3.85
N VAL A 294 14.48 -15.22 -4.09
CA VAL A 294 13.76 -16.25 -4.85
C VAL A 294 14.14 -16.22 -6.32
N THR A 295 14.22 -15.02 -6.92
CA THR A 295 14.63 -14.87 -8.32
C THR A 295 16.06 -15.34 -8.56
N GLU A 296 16.98 -15.12 -7.62
CA GLU A 296 18.34 -15.66 -7.73
C GLU A 296 18.37 -17.19 -7.70
N ARG A 297 17.63 -17.81 -6.76
CA ARG A 297 17.47 -19.28 -6.74
C ARG A 297 16.87 -19.82 -8.04
N LEU A 298 15.90 -19.10 -8.63
CA LEU A 298 15.33 -19.47 -9.92
C LEU A 298 16.36 -19.34 -11.05
N ARG A 299 17.16 -18.25 -11.09
CA ARG A 299 18.25 -18.12 -12.06
C ARG A 299 19.25 -19.26 -11.98
N GLU A 300 19.62 -19.67 -10.77
CA GLU A 300 20.51 -20.82 -10.56
C GLU A 300 19.91 -22.11 -11.11
N ASN A 301 18.65 -22.42 -10.77
CA ASN A 301 17.97 -23.62 -11.27
C ASN A 301 17.87 -23.61 -12.80
N LEU A 302 17.51 -22.46 -13.39
CA LEU A 302 17.42 -22.29 -14.86
C LEU A 302 18.79 -22.47 -15.52
N LYS A 303 19.86 -21.93 -14.92
CA LYS A 303 21.24 -22.10 -15.41
C LYS A 303 21.66 -23.58 -15.47
N TYR A 304 21.23 -24.40 -14.51
CA TYR A 304 21.50 -25.84 -14.48
C TYR A 304 20.39 -26.69 -15.11
N ARG A 305 19.39 -26.06 -15.73
CA ARG A 305 18.22 -26.70 -16.36
C ARG A 305 17.41 -27.60 -15.43
N ASP A 306 17.41 -27.30 -14.14
CA ASP A 306 16.60 -28.00 -13.13
C ASP A 306 15.18 -27.40 -13.06
N MET A 307 14.38 -27.73 -14.06
CA MET A 307 13.00 -27.23 -14.18
C MET A 307 12.09 -27.75 -13.07
N GLU A 308 12.35 -28.96 -12.57
CA GLU A 308 11.56 -29.54 -11.49
C GLU A 308 11.77 -28.76 -10.19
N GLN A 309 13.02 -28.47 -9.85
CA GLN A 309 13.33 -27.67 -8.66
C GLN A 309 12.86 -26.23 -8.81
N ALA A 310 12.99 -25.63 -10.00
CA ALA A 310 12.43 -24.31 -10.28
C ALA A 310 10.90 -24.28 -10.07
N GLN A 311 10.18 -25.27 -10.58
CA GLN A 311 8.73 -25.38 -10.39
C GLN A 311 8.35 -25.54 -8.91
N ARG A 312 9.10 -26.35 -8.15
CA ARG A 312 8.90 -26.52 -6.70
C ARG A 312 9.10 -25.21 -5.94
N VAL A 313 10.13 -24.44 -6.30
CA VAL A 313 10.37 -23.12 -5.69
C VAL A 313 9.18 -22.18 -5.91
N LEU A 314 8.64 -22.13 -7.14
CA LEU A 314 7.45 -21.31 -7.45
C LEU A 314 6.21 -21.74 -6.67
N LEU A 315 5.92 -23.04 -6.65
CA LEU A 315 4.73 -23.57 -5.96
C LEU A 315 4.78 -23.45 -4.43
N ALA A 316 5.97 -23.30 -3.86
CA ALA A 316 6.15 -23.06 -2.44
C ALA A 316 5.88 -21.60 -2.02
N GLN A 317 5.69 -20.67 -2.96
CA GLN A 317 5.48 -19.27 -2.63
C GLN A 317 4.01 -18.95 -2.31
N ASN A 318 3.80 -18.07 -1.33
CA ASN A 318 2.53 -17.38 -1.13
C ASN A 318 2.01 -16.77 -2.45
N PRO A 319 0.70 -16.83 -2.75
CA PRO A 319 0.12 -16.28 -3.98
C PRO A 319 0.47 -14.81 -4.27
N GLU A 320 0.56 -13.94 -3.26
CA GLU A 320 0.89 -12.53 -3.51
C GLU A 320 2.35 -12.36 -3.95
N VAL A 321 3.27 -13.11 -3.35
CA VAL A 321 4.68 -13.14 -3.76
C VAL A 321 4.81 -13.78 -5.14
N LEU A 322 4.09 -14.89 -5.37
CA LEU A 322 4.08 -15.62 -6.63
C LEU A 322 3.59 -14.76 -7.79
N SER A 323 2.59 -13.89 -7.58
CA SER A 323 2.10 -12.99 -8.63
C SER A 323 3.20 -12.05 -9.16
N ARG A 324 4.07 -11.54 -8.28
CA ARG A 324 5.22 -10.72 -8.67
C ARG A 324 6.33 -11.55 -9.33
N ILE A 325 6.50 -12.81 -8.91
CA ILE A 325 7.49 -13.71 -9.52
C ILE A 325 7.06 -14.12 -10.93
N VAL A 326 5.76 -14.34 -11.18
CA VAL A 326 5.20 -14.63 -12.51
C VAL A 326 5.58 -13.55 -13.52
N ASP A 327 5.47 -12.28 -13.13
CA ASP A 327 5.91 -11.15 -13.95
C ASP A 327 7.42 -11.17 -14.24
N TRP A 328 8.23 -11.53 -13.25
CA TRP A 328 9.68 -11.68 -13.42
C TRP A 328 10.01 -12.83 -14.39
N VAL A 329 9.36 -14.00 -14.24
CA VAL A 329 9.58 -15.17 -15.10
C VAL A 329 9.33 -14.81 -16.56
N ALA A 330 8.23 -14.10 -16.86
CA ALA A 330 7.91 -13.72 -18.23
C ALA A 330 8.87 -12.69 -18.86
N ARG A 331 9.67 -11.98 -18.06
CA ARG A 331 10.61 -10.95 -18.55
C ARG A 331 12.05 -11.46 -18.64
N GLU A 332 12.45 -12.31 -17.71
CA GLU A 332 13.86 -12.63 -17.46
C GLU A 332 14.23 -14.07 -17.79
N ALA A 333 13.26 -15.01 -17.78
CA ALA A 333 13.54 -16.38 -18.22
C ALA A 333 13.53 -16.47 -19.75
N GLY A 334 14.24 -17.45 -20.32
CA GLY A 334 14.15 -17.75 -21.75
C GLY A 334 12.74 -18.20 -22.13
N GLY A 335 12.33 -17.99 -23.38
CA GLY A 335 10.93 -18.15 -23.80
C GLY A 335 10.35 -19.54 -23.51
N GLU A 336 11.11 -20.60 -23.83
CA GLU A 336 10.70 -21.98 -23.56
C GLU A 336 10.66 -22.28 -22.04
N GLU A 337 11.65 -21.82 -21.27
CA GLU A 337 11.66 -22.01 -19.82
C GLU A 337 10.52 -21.23 -19.14
N ALA A 338 10.27 -19.99 -19.57
CA ALA A 338 9.17 -19.16 -19.11
C ALA A 338 7.83 -19.85 -19.39
N PHE A 339 7.63 -20.33 -20.61
CA PHE A 339 6.42 -21.06 -21.00
C PHE A 339 6.18 -22.28 -20.10
N GLN A 340 7.20 -23.11 -19.89
CA GLN A 340 7.09 -24.31 -19.04
C GLN A 340 6.79 -23.97 -17.59
N LEU A 341 7.46 -22.97 -17.00
CA LEU A 341 7.23 -22.58 -15.60
C LEU A 341 5.84 -21.97 -15.41
N LEU A 342 5.41 -21.08 -16.31
CA LEU A 342 4.12 -20.40 -16.23
C LEU A 342 2.96 -21.38 -16.41
N THR A 343 3.00 -22.23 -17.44
CA THR A 343 1.97 -23.26 -17.64
C THR A 343 2.00 -24.30 -16.52
N GLY A 344 3.17 -24.57 -15.95
CA GLY A 344 3.35 -25.43 -14.78
C GLY A 344 2.66 -24.92 -13.52
N LEU A 345 2.27 -23.64 -13.45
CA LEU A 345 1.51 -23.04 -12.34
C LEU A 345 -0.02 -23.01 -12.57
N TYR A 346 -0.43 -23.03 -13.83
CA TYR A 346 -1.83 -22.87 -14.23
C TYR A 346 -2.73 -23.95 -13.61
N LYS A 347 -3.85 -23.54 -13.02
CA LYS A 347 -4.86 -24.35 -12.30
C LYS A 347 -4.34 -25.08 -11.06
N ARG A 348 -3.15 -24.74 -10.54
CA ARG A 348 -2.55 -25.41 -9.36
C ARG A 348 -2.56 -24.60 -8.07
N VAL A 349 -2.68 -23.28 -8.16
CA VAL A 349 -2.59 -22.39 -6.99
C VAL A 349 -3.97 -21.79 -6.69
N ASN A 350 -4.39 -20.80 -7.47
CA ASN A 350 -5.73 -20.22 -7.40
C ASN A 350 -6.03 -19.43 -8.68
N ARG A 351 -7.31 -19.06 -8.83
CA ARG A 351 -7.82 -18.28 -9.96
C ARG A 351 -7.03 -17.01 -10.27
N ARG A 352 -6.53 -16.31 -9.24
CA ARG A 352 -5.80 -15.05 -9.42
C ARG A 352 -4.44 -15.31 -10.07
N ILE A 353 -3.73 -16.34 -9.61
CA ILE A 353 -2.47 -16.76 -10.24
C ILE A 353 -2.70 -17.25 -11.67
N ASP A 354 -3.80 -17.96 -11.92
CA ASP A 354 -4.15 -18.40 -13.27
C ASP A 354 -4.32 -17.21 -14.23
N LEU A 355 -4.95 -16.13 -13.76
CA LEU A 355 -5.06 -14.90 -14.52
C LEU A 355 -3.68 -14.25 -14.75
N CYS A 356 -2.87 -14.11 -13.70
CA CYS A 356 -1.51 -13.56 -13.82
C CYS A 356 -0.64 -14.37 -14.79
N VAL A 357 -0.77 -15.70 -14.79
CA VAL A 357 -0.06 -16.60 -15.72
C VAL A 357 -0.46 -16.28 -17.16
N ILE A 358 -1.76 -16.16 -17.44
CA ILE A 358 -2.27 -15.87 -18.79
C ILE A 358 -1.82 -14.49 -19.26
N GLU A 359 -1.94 -13.47 -18.42
CA GLU A 359 -1.46 -12.12 -18.72
C GLU A 359 0.06 -12.11 -18.99
N ALA A 360 0.83 -12.81 -18.17
CA ALA A 360 2.28 -12.90 -18.32
C ALA A 360 2.70 -13.64 -19.59
N CYS A 361 1.96 -14.68 -19.99
CA CYS A 361 2.12 -15.37 -21.27
C CYS A 361 1.92 -14.46 -22.49
N GLY A 362 1.26 -13.31 -22.35
CA GLY A 362 1.16 -12.29 -23.39
C GLY A 362 2.51 -11.71 -23.85
N ARG A 363 3.59 -11.94 -23.08
CA ARG A 363 4.97 -11.54 -23.40
C ARG A 363 5.87 -12.73 -23.78
N VAL A 364 5.33 -13.94 -23.84
CA VAL A 364 6.06 -15.18 -24.09
C VAL A 364 5.57 -15.80 -25.42
N PRO A 365 6.27 -15.59 -26.54
CA PRO A 365 5.85 -16.05 -27.86
C PRO A 365 5.49 -17.54 -27.96
N GLU A 366 6.22 -18.37 -27.22
CA GLU A 366 6.04 -19.83 -27.12
C GLU A 366 4.68 -20.22 -26.51
N ALA A 367 4.06 -19.32 -25.74
CA ALA A 367 2.76 -19.55 -25.12
C ALA A 367 1.56 -19.39 -26.07
N TRP A 368 1.79 -19.15 -27.36
CA TRP A 368 0.75 -18.86 -28.36
C TRP A 368 -0.44 -19.84 -28.32
N GLU A 369 -0.19 -21.15 -28.47
CA GLU A 369 -1.26 -22.15 -28.51
C GLU A 369 -2.01 -22.25 -27.17
N PHE A 370 -1.27 -22.08 -26.06
CA PHE A 370 -1.85 -22.08 -24.72
C PHE A 370 -2.80 -20.90 -24.50
N VAL A 371 -2.37 -19.68 -24.87
CA VAL A 371 -3.20 -18.47 -24.78
C VAL A 371 -4.39 -18.55 -25.73
N LEU A 372 -4.20 -19.08 -26.95
CA LEU A 372 -5.29 -19.27 -27.90
C LEU A 372 -6.37 -20.19 -27.33
N GLY A 373 -5.97 -21.31 -26.69
CA GLY A 373 -6.88 -22.21 -25.99
C GLY A 373 -7.60 -21.55 -24.81
N ALA A 374 -6.93 -20.68 -24.06
CA ALA A 374 -7.48 -20.01 -22.88
C ALA A 374 -8.66 -19.06 -23.20
N THR A 375 -8.80 -18.62 -24.44
CA THR A 375 -9.99 -17.85 -24.90
C THR A 375 -11.29 -18.66 -24.87
N ALA A 376 -11.23 -19.98 -24.66
CA ALA A 376 -12.40 -20.87 -24.53
C ALA A 376 -12.63 -21.36 -23.09
N GLU A 377 -11.91 -20.83 -22.10
CA GLU A 377 -12.06 -21.24 -20.71
C GLU A 377 -13.43 -20.86 -20.13
N GLN A 378 -13.89 -21.64 -19.15
CA GLN A 378 -15.18 -21.39 -18.50
C GLN A 378 -15.20 -20.04 -17.77
N ASP A 379 -14.07 -19.68 -17.17
CA ASP A 379 -13.93 -18.42 -16.43
C ASP A 379 -13.77 -17.24 -17.39
N SER A 380 -14.72 -16.31 -17.34
CA SER A 380 -14.71 -15.13 -18.19
C SER A 380 -13.53 -14.19 -17.94
N LEU A 381 -12.95 -14.16 -16.72
CA LEU A 381 -11.75 -13.37 -16.48
C LEU A 381 -10.53 -13.98 -17.19
N ILE A 382 -10.43 -15.30 -17.22
CA ILE A 382 -9.37 -16.00 -17.96
C ILE A 382 -9.53 -15.76 -19.46
N ARG A 383 -10.76 -15.81 -19.99
CA ARG A 383 -11.01 -15.47 -21.41
C ARG A 383 -10.61 -14.03 -21.73
N ALA A 384 -10.97 -13.07 -20.86
CA ALA A 384 -10.60 -11.67 -21.03
C ALA A 384 -9.08 -11.47 -21.00
N GLY A 385 -8.40 -12.04 -20.00
CA GLY A 385 -6.93 -12.02 -19.91
C GLY A 385 -6.26 -12.69 -21.12
N ALA A 386 -6.85 -13.75 -21.66
CA ALA A 386 -6.35 -14.39 -22.88
C ALA A 386 -6.46 -13.47 -24.10
N CYS A 387 -7.56 -12.74 -24.27
CA CYS A 387 -7.68 -11.72 -25.31
C CYS A 387 -6.59 -10.65 -25.19
N GLU A 388 -6.36 -10.13 -23.98
CA GLU A 388 -5.30 -9.14 -23.72
C GLU A 388 -3.91 -9.71 -24.04
N ALA A 389 -3.64 -10.94 -23.61
CA ALA A 389 -2.39 -11.65 -23.88
C ALA A 389 -2.16 -11.87 -25.38
N LEU A 390 -3.20 -12.23 -26.17
CA LEU A 390 -3.10 -12.33 -27.62
C LEU A 390 -2.75 -10.98 -28.27
N GLY A 391 -3.30 -9.88 -27.76
CA GLY A 391 -2.92 -8.53 -28.17
C GLY A 391 -1.45 -8.21 -27.87
N GLY A 392 -0.98 -8.60 -26.68
CA GLY A 392 0.42 -8.47 -26.26
C GLY A 392 1.41 -9.27 -27.11
N LEU A 393 1.02 -10.47 -27.55
CA LEU A 393 1.83 -11.32 -28.44
C LEU A 393 1.97 -10.73 -29.85
N GLY A 394 1.09 -9.81 -30.25
CA GLY A 394 1.23 -9.02 -31.48
C GLY A 394 0.99 -9.80 -32.78
N ARG A 395 0.55 -11.06 -32.71
CA ARG A 395 0.33 -11.91 -33.89
C ARG A 395 -1.04 -11.66 -34.50
N LYS A 396 -1.06 -11.14 -35.74
CA LYS A 396 -2.31 -10.93 -36.52
C LYS A 396 -3.08 -12.22 -36.82
N ASP A 397 -2.47 -13.38 -36.62
CA ASP A 397 -3.16 -14.68 -36.64
C ASP A 397 -4.27 -14.78 -35.58
N ALA A 398 -4.23 -13.95 -34.53
CA ALA A 398 -5.23 -13.95 -33.46
C ALA A 398 -6.54 -13.27 -33.88
N VAL A 399 -6.53 -12.46 -34.94
CA VAL A 399 -7.66 -11.61 -35.33
C VAL A 399 -8.96 -12.39 -35.54
N PRO A 400 -8.99 -13.54 -36.24
CA PRO A 400 -10.22 -14.33 -36.36
C PRO A 400 -10.77 -14.76 -34.99
N ARG A 401 -9.89 -15.21 -34.09
CA ARG A 401 -10.31 -15.65 -32.75
C ARG A 401 -10.80 -14.48 -31.90
N LEU A 402 -10.11 -13.35 -31.94
CA LEU A 402 -10.53 -12.14 -31.24
C LEU A 402 -11.87 -11.59 -31.77
N ILE A 403 -12.16 -11.74 -33.07
CA ILE A 403 -13.47 -11.42 -33.64
C ILE A 403 -14.56 -12.32 -33.04
N GLU A 404 -14.31 -13.62 -32.88
CA GLU A 404 -15.25 -14.51 -32.18
C GLU A 404 -15.49 -14.07 -30.72
N CYS A 405 -14.45 -13.59 -30.02
CA CYS A 405 -14.57 -13.07 -28.67
C CYS A 405 -15.40 -11.76 -28.56
N LEU A 406 -15.69 -11.07 -29.67
CA LEU A 406 -16.63 -9.93 -29.68
C LEU A 406 -18.09 -10.38 -29.44
N GLU A 407 -18.38 -11.65 -29.69
CA GLU A 407 -19.70 -12.27 -29.49
C GLU A 407 -19.84 -12.92 -28.10
N ASP A 408 -18.83 -12.80 -27.23
CA ASP A 408 -18.83 -13.42 -25.89
C ASP A 408 -19.95 -12.88 -25.00
N GLU A 409 -20.62 -13.71 -24.21
CA GLU A 409 -21.72 -13.25 -23.34
C GLU A 409 -21.30 -12.20 -22.29
N VAL A 410 -20.01 -12.16 -21.93
CA VAL A 410 -19.48 -11.26 -20.90
C VAL A 410 -18.87 -10.01 -21.53
N SER A 411 -19.41 -8.85 -21.18
CA SER A 411 -18.95 -7.55 -21.68
C SER A 411 -17.47 -7.24 -21.40
N GLY A 412 -16.90 -7.82 -20.33
CA GLY A 412 -15.47 -7.72 -20.03
C GLY A 412 -14.60 -8.38 -21.11
N VAL A 413 -15.00 -9.56 -21.59
CA VAL A 413 -14.29 -10.27 -22.66
C VAL A 413 -14.40 -9.51 -23.97
N LYS A 414 -15.59 -8.98 -24.31
CA LYS A 414 -15.78 -8.12 -25.48
C LYS A 414 -14.83 -6.92 -25.47
N LYS A 415 -14.74 -6.20 -24.35
CA LYS A 415 -13.84 -5.03 -24.20
C LYS A 415 -12.37 -5.41 -24.39
N ALA A 416 -11.94 -6.52 -23.78
CA ALA A 416 -10.58 -7.03 -23.94
C ALA A 416 -10.28 -7.40 -25.41
N ALA A 417 -11.23 -8.05 -26.09
CA ALA A 417 -11.12 -8.38 -27.51
C ALA A 417 -11.04 -7.13 -28.40
N VAL A 418 -11.88 -6.12 -28.15
CA VAL A 418 -11.81 -4.82 -28.85
C VAL A 418 -10.42 -4.20 -28.67
N GLN A 419 -9.91 -4.14 -27.43
CA GLN A 419 -8.60 -3.55 -27.15
C GLN A 419 -7.46 -4.31 -27.84
N ALA A 420 -7.49 -5.63 -27.81
CA ALA A 420 -6.50 -6.47 -28.48
C ALA A 420 -6.53 -6.27 -30.01
N LEU A 421 -7.72 -6.18 -30.63
CA LEU A 421 -7.87 -5.92 -32.06
C LEU A 421 -7.28 -4.56 -32.47
N VAL A 422 -7.46 -3.52 -31.64
CA VAL A 422 -6.82 -2.21 -31.84
C VAL A 422 -5.30 -2.34 -31.77
N SER A 423 -4.77 -3.02 -30.74
CA SER A 423 -3.33 -3.23 -30.58
C SER A 423 -2.71 -3.98 -31.76
N LEU A 424 -3.44 -4.91 -32.39
CA LEU A 424 -2.98 -5.63 -33.58
C LEU A 424 -3.06 -4.82 -34.88
N GLY A 425 -3.88 -3.77 -34.93
CA GLY A 425 -3.95 -2.85 -36.09
C GLY A 425 -4.43 -3.51 -37.38
N ASP A 426 -5.20 -4.60 -37.30
CA ASP A 426 -5.64 -5.35 -38.48
C ASP A 426 -7.04 -4.92 -38.94
N ARG A 427 -7.12 -4.42 -40.19
CA ARG A 427 -8.36 -3.89 -40.78
C ARG A 427 -9.46 -4.95 -40.96
N ARG A 428 -9.15 -6.25 -40.86
CA ARG A 428 -10.17 -7.31 -40.83
C ARG A 428 -11.16 -7.15 -39.66
N ALA A 429 -10.74 -6.45 -38.60
CA ALA A 429 -11.57 -6.18 -37.43
C ALA A 429 -12.63 -5.08 -37.65
N LEU A 430 -12.50 -4.24 -38.69
CA LEU A 430 -13.36 -3.05 -38.87
C LEU A 430 -14.85 -3.40 -38.95
N VAL A 431 -15.23 -4.32 -39.83
CA VAL A 431 -16.65 -4.68 -40.02
C VAL A 431 -17.27 -5.29 -38.74
N PRO A 432 -16.61 -6.26 -38.05
CA PRO A 432 -17.10 -6.73 -36.75
C PRO A 432 -17.23 -5.62 -35.70
N LEU A 433 -16.25 -4.71 -35.60
CA LEU A 433 -16.29 -3.61 -34.63
C LEU A 433 -17.40 -2.60 -34.95
N GLU A 434 -17.64 -2.28 -36.21
CA GLU A 434 -18.76 -1.44 -36.66
C GLU A 434 -20.11 -2.06 -36.27
N ARG A 435 -20.26 -3.38 -36.43
CA ARG A 435 -21.46 -4.10 -36.00
C ARG A 435 -21.64 -4.02 -34.49
N LEU A 436 -20.60 -4.31 -33.71
CA LEU A 436 -20.63 -4.23 -32.26
C LEU A 436 -20.96 -2.81 -31.77
N ALA A 437 -20.42 -1.78 -32.42
CA ALA A 437 -20.70 -0.37 -32.13
C ALA A 437 -22.17 0.04 -32.40
N ALA A 438 -22.81 -0.60 -33.38
CA ALA A 438 -24.17 -0.32 -33.82
C ALA A 438 -25.24 -1.19 -33.12
N ASP A 439 -24.85 -2.25 -32.42
CA ASP A 439 -25.79 -3.14 -31.73
C ASP A 439 -26.34 -2.49 -30.47
N TYR A 440 -27.62 -2.13 -30.45
CA TYR A 440 -28.26 -1.50 -29.28
C TYR A 440 -28.56 -2.45 -28.12
N ALA A 441 -28.43 -3.77 -28.32
CA ALA A 441 -28.51 -4.74 -27.24
C ALA A 441 -27.25 -4.73 -26.36
N GLU A 442 -26.12 -4.25 -26.88
CA GLU A 442 -24.86 -4.19 -26.16
C GLU A 442 -24.80 -3.06 -25.14
N PRO A 443 -24.11 -3.25 -24.00
CA PRO A 443 -23.89 -2.20 -23.03
C PRO A 443 -23.19 -0.98 -23.64
N THR A 444 -23.62 0.22 -23.28
CA THR A 444 -23.09 1.49 -23.80
C THR A 444 -21.56 1.56 -23.79
N VAL A 445 -20.93 1.09 -22.70
CA VAL A 445 -19.46 1.10 -22.56
C VAL A 445 -18.76 0.23 -23.61
N VAL A 446 -19.36 -0.91 -24.01
CA VAL A 446 -18.79 -1.78 -25.06
C VAL A 446 -18.91 -1.10 -26.42
N ARG A 447 -20.05 -0.47 -26.69
CA ARG A 447 -20.31 0.22 -27.96
C ARG A 447 -19.41 1.44 -28.14
N GLU A 448 -19.19 2.22 -27.08
CA GLU A 448 -18.27 3.36 -27.08
C GLU A 448 -16.84 2.90 -27.36
N LYS A 449 -16.37 1.86 -26.66
CA LYS A 449 -15.07 1.24 -26.93
C LYS A 449 -14.92 0.76 -28.38
N ALA A 450 -15.97 0.13 -28.93
CA ALA A 450 -15.96 -0.31 -30.33
C ALA A 450 -15.90 0.87 -31.31
N LYS A 451 -16.60 1.98 -31.03
CA LYS A 451 -16.52 3.21 -31.86
C LYS A 451 -15.13 3.84 -31.82
N GLU A 452 -14.52 3.95 -30.63
CA GLU A 452 -13.14 4.38 -30.46
C GLU A 452 -12.20 3.50 -31.29
N ALA A 453 -12.35 2.18 -31.20
CA ALA A 453 -11.54 1.22 -31.93
C ALA A 453 -11.70 1.33 -33.46
N VAL A 454 -12.92 1.56 -33.97
CA VAL A 454 -13.14 1.80 -35.41
C VAL A 454 -12.41 3.05 -35.86
N PHE A 455 -12.50 4.15 -35.10
CA PHE A 455 -11.79 5.40 -35.40
C PHE A 455 -10.27 5.21 -35.42
N ASP A 456 -9.72 4.53 -34.41
CA ASP A 456 -8.28 4.24 -34.32
C ASP A 456 -7.77 3.40 -35.50
N LEU A 457 -8.56 2.41 -35.96
CA LEU A 457 -8.20 1.52 -37.07
C LEU A 457 -8.48 2.11 -38.45
N SER A 458 -9.40 3.07 -38.58
CA SER A 458 -9.74 3.71 -39.86
C SER A 458 -8.77 4.84 -40.23
N GLY A 459 -8.07 5.43 -39.24
CA GLY A 459 -7.09 6.49 -39.46
C GLY A 459 -7.69 7.80 -39.97
N THR A 460 -8.99 8.01 -39.71
CA THR A 460 -9.80 9.18 -40.10
C THR A 460 -10.53 9.72 -38.89
#